data_AF-A0A8S3XUK6-F1
#
_entry.id   AF-A0A8S3XUK6-F1
#
_cell.length_a   1.000
_cell.length_b   1.000
_cell.length_c   1.000
_cell.angle_alpha   90.00
_cell.angle_beta   90.00
_cell.angle_gamma   90.00
#
_symmetry.space_group_name_H-M   'P 1'
#
loop_
_entity.id
_entity.type
_entity.pdbx_description
1 polymer ?
#
loop_
_entity_poly.entity_id
_entity_poly.type
_entity_poly.pdbx_seq_one_letter_code
_entity_poly.pdbx_strand_id
1 'polypeptide(L)'
;MLSAQRQTKNNYTPFKSSTTTAASPTDEICNVNTNARKSGNTYNNSENLRLNMRTIMQGELHVVVRDAIREEFSSLRKEMRSFEDSLSYINAKFEDMKTKVEAYMQDTKQLRTESELLHRKVKDLESRLLVMEQDSRQNNIEIHCLPEHKQENLINAMMQIGKVIGFSLSETDVLSCNRVK
;
A
#
# COMPACT_ATOMS: atom_id res chain seq x y z
N MET A 1 -39.04 -16.54 -1.79
CA MET A 1 -38.90 -18.01 -1.97
C MET A 1 -37.58 -18.45 -1.37
N LEU A 2 -37.56 -19.62 -0.70
CA LEU A 2 -36.44 -20.56 -0.51
C LEU A 2 -35.01 -19.98 -0.30
N SER A 3 -34.42 -19.92 0.90
CA SER A 3 -34.02 -21.00 1.83
C SER A 3 -32.88 -21.91 1.35
N ALA A 4 -31.71 -21.85 1.99
CA ALA A 4 -31.06 -23.00 2.68
C ALA A 4 -29.62 -22.68 3.14
N GLN A 5 -29.40 -22.55 4.45
CA GLN A 5 -28.08 -22.76 5.06
C GLN A 5 -27.79 -24.27 5.11
N ARG A 6 -26.51 -24.68 5.01
CA ARG A 6 -26.06 -26.02 5.41
C ARG A 6 -24.96 -25.93 6.45
N GLN A 7 -25.29 -26.31 7.68
CA GLN A 7 -24.35 -26.67 8.73
C GLN A 7 -24.19 -28.20 8.77
N THR A 8 -22.95 -28.69 8.78
CA THR A 8 -22.59 -30.06 9.20
C THR A 8 -21.12 -30.09 9.61
N LYS A 9 -20.67 -30.79 10.66
CA LYS A 9 -21.32 -31.34 11.87
C LYS A 9 -20.15 -31.70 12.82
N ASN A 10 -20.22 -31.33 14.09
CA ASN A 10 -19.16 -31.65 15.06
C ASN A 10 -19.22 -33.12 15.46
N ASN A 11 -18.09 -33.85 15.37
CA ASN A 11 -17.95 -35.20 15.93
C ASN A 11 -17.05 -35.14 17.18
N TYR A 12 -17.66 -34.84 18.33
CA TYR A 12 -17.08 -35.12 19.64
C TYR A 12 -17.43 -36.57 20.02
N THR A 13 -16.41 -37.39 20.28
CA THR A 13 -16.60 -38.76 20.80
C THR A 13 -16.06 -38.85 22.22
N PRO A 14 -16.90 -38.83 23.26
CA PRO A 14 -16.47 -39.09 24.62
C PRO A 14 -16.51 -40.61 24.89
N PHE A 15 -15.44 -41.17 25.43
CA PHE A 15 -15.50 -42.50 26.05
C PHE A 15 -15.19 -42.41 27.55
N LYS A 16 -15.98 -43.16 28.33
CA LYS A 16 -16.20 -42.90 29.76
C LYS A 16 -15.21 -43.65 30.64
N SER A 17 -14.82 -43.02 31.74
CA SER A 17 -14.30 -43.68 32.92
C SER A 17 -15.45 -44.25 33.77
N SER A 18 -15.23 -45.40 34.40
CA SER A 18 -16.09 -45.90 35.48
C SER A 18 -15.34 -46.88 36.39
N THR A 19 -15.21 -46.50 37.65
CA THR A 19 -14.73 -47.30 38.79
C THR A 19 -15.95 -47.84 39.58
N THR A 20 -15.72 -48.57 40.69
CA THR A 20 -16.68 -49.14 41.69
C THR A 20 -16.91 -50.65 41.47
N THR A 21 -16.83 -51.63 42.39
CA THR A 21 -16.44 -51.83 43.82
C THR A 21 -17.55 -52.64 44.53
N ALA A 22 -17.18 -53.76 45.18
CA ALA A 22 -18.00 -54.63 46.07
C ALA A 22 -19.18 -55.41 45.42
N ALA A 23 -19.67 -56.56 45.93
CA ALA A 23 -19.37 -57.32 47.16
C ALA A 23 -19.55 -58.86 46.94
N SER A 24 -19.02 -59.69 47.85
CA SER A 24 -19.25 -61.16 47.95
C SER A 24 -20.49 -61.48 48.83
N PRO A 25 -20.98 -62.75 48.96
CA PRO A 25 -20.31 -63.73 49.86
C PRO A 25 -20.44 -65.24 49.50
N THR A 26 -19.65 -66.09 50.21
CA THR A 26 -19.85 -67.53 50.56
C THR A 26 -20.13 -68.54 49.42
N ASP A 27 -19.45 -69.69 49.30
CA ASP A 27 -18.46 -70.38 50.16
C ASP A 27 -17.56 -71.30 49.26
N GLU A 28 -16.68 -72.23 49.69
CA GLU A 28 -16.51 -72.97 50.95
C GLU A 28 -15.01 -73.30 51.22
N ILE A 29 -14.69 -74.41 51.91
CA ILE A 29 -13.37 -74.77 52.44
C ILE A 29 -12.72 -75.90 51.62
N CYS A 30 -11.44 -75.75 51.23
CA CYS A 30 -10.49 -76.86 51.17
C CYS A 30 -9.03 -76.37 51.17
N ASN A 31 -8.34 -76.58 52.29
CA ASN A 31 -6.95 -76.18 52.50
C ASN A 31 -6.02 -77.40 52.37
N VAL A 32 -5.19 -77.45 51.32
CA VAL A 32 -4.14 -78.46 51.17
C VAL A 32 -2.80 -77.78 50.91
N ASN A 33 -1.98 -77.74 51.95
CA ASN A 33 -0.64 -77.16 51.93
C ASN A 33 0.39 -78.20 51.46
N THR A 34 0.93 -78.07 50.25
CA THR A 34 2.03 -78.91 49.74
C THR A 34 3.31 -78.11 49.54
N ASN A 35 4.14 -78.10 50.59
CA ASN A 35 5.50 -77.55 50.57
C ASN A 35 6.39 -78.26 49.51
N ALA A 36 6.63 -77.61 48.37
CA ALA A 36 7.54 -78.09 47.34
C ALA A 36 8.77 -77.16 47.16
N ARG A 37 9.80 -77.43 47.96
CA ARG A 37 11.24 -77.20 47.75
C ARG A 37 11.70 -76.04 46.83
N LYS A 38 12.40 -75.08 47.45
CA LYS A 38 13.22 -74.03 46.80
C LYS A 38 14.24 -74.61 45.80
N SER A 39 14.08 -74.31 44.51
CA SER A 39 15.18 -74.26 43.52
C SER A 39 14.77 -73.38 42.34
N GLY A 40 15.17 -72.11 42.33
CA GLY A 40 14.74 -71.16 41.30
C GLY A 40 15.08 -69.68 41.51
N ASN A 41 15.99 -69.33 42.44
CA ASN A 41 16.16 -67.94 42.88
C ASN A 41 17.04 -67.07 41.96
N THR A 42 17.71 -67.67 40.95
CA THR A 42 18.60 -66.93 40.03
C THR A 42 17.88 -66.39 38.80
N TYR A 43 16.90 -67.12 38.25
CA TYR A 43 16.15 -66.70 37.06
C TYR A 43 15.21 -65.53 37.34
N ASN A 44 14.50 -65.55 38.47
CA ASN A 44 13.54 -64.51 38.83
C ASN A 44 14.20 -63.13 39.06
N ASN A 45 15.46 -63.08 39.51
CA ASN A 45 16.16 -61.82 39.72
C ASN A 45 16.56 -61.15 38.38
N SER A 46 16.92 -61.95 37.38
CA SER A 46 17.29 -61.46 36.04
C SER A 46 16.12 -60.79 35.32
N GLU A 47 14.94 -61.41 35.34
CA GLU A 47 13.76 -60.85 34.66
C GLU A 47 13.19 -59.62 35.37
N ASN A 48 13.23 -59.57 36.71
CA ASN A 48 12.88 -58.34 37.44
C ASN A 48 13.86 -57.20 37.14
N LEU A 49 15.17 -57.48 37.05
CA LEU A 49 16.17 -56.48 36.65
C LEU A 49 15.92 -55.97 35.23
N ARG A 50 15.58 -56.86 34.29
CA ARG A 50 15.22 -56.50 32.90
C ARG A 50 13.95 -55.65 32.81
N LEU A 51 12.93 -55.96 33.61
CA LEU A 51 11.69 -55.20 33.67
C LEU A 51 11.94 -53.79 34.23
N ASN A 52 12.66 -53.69 35.35
CA ASN A 52 13.05 -52.41 35.94
C ASN A 52 13.91 -51.57 34.97
N MET A 53 14.90 -52.17 34.32
CA MET A 53 15.74 -51.50 33.32
C MET A 53 14.90 -51.00 32.13
N ARG A 54 13.93 -51.79 31.65
CA ARG A 54 12.99 -51.37 30.60
C ARG A 54 12.13 -50.19 31.05
N THR A 55 11.59 -50.24 32.26
CA THR A 55 10.74 -49.17 32.80
C THR A 55 11.50 -47.86 32.98
N ILE A 56 12.74 -47.91 33.49
CA ILE A 56 13.63 -46.74 33.60
C ILE A 56 13.94 -46.16 32.22
N MET A 57 14.40 -46.99 31.28
CA MET A 57 14.69 -46.59 29.89
C MET A 57 13.47 -46.00 29.18
N GLN A 58 12.26 -46.54 29.40
CA GLN A 58 11.02 -45.99 28.84
C GLN A 58 10.66 -44.64 29.48
N GLY A 59 10.88 -44.47 30.79
CA GLY A 59 10.69 -43.21 31.49
C GLY A 59 11.64 -42.12 30.97
N GLU A 60 12.93 -42.42 30.89
CA GLU A 60 13.96 -41.51 30.38
C GLU A 60 13.70 -41.13 28.91
N LEU A 61 13.40 -42.11 28.04
CA LEU A 61 13.04 -41.85 26.65
C LEU A 61 11.80 -40.96 26.52
N HIS A 62 10.77 -41.17 27.36
CA HIS A 62 9.59 -40.31 27.36
C HIS A 62 9.93 -38.87 27.79
N VAL A 63 10.84 -38.68 28.75
CA VAL A 63 11.31 -37.33 29.15
C VAL A 63 12.05 -36.66 27.99
N VAL A 64 13.05 -37.32 27.41
CA VAL A 64 13.85 -36.78 26.28
C VAL A 64 12.95 -36.40 25.10
N VAL A 65 12.02 -37.27 24.68
CA VAL A 65 11.09 -36.98 23.57
C VAL A 65 10.15 -35.83 23.91
N ARG A 66 9.66 -35.75 25.16
CA ARG A 66 8.79 -34.65 25.60
C ARG A 66 9.51 -33.31 25.58
N ASP A 67 10.75 -33.27 26.05
CA ASP A 67 11.52 -32.04 26.16
C ASP A 67 11.99 -31.55 24.79
N ALA A 68 12.44 -32.45 23.90
CA ALA A 68 12.73 -32.11 22.51
C ALA A 68 11.50 -31.54 21.77
N ILE A 69 10.33 -32.19 21.89
CA ILE A 69 9.08 -31.67 21.33
C ILE A 69 8.73 -30.30 21.91
N ARG A 70 8.92 -30.09 23.22
CA ARG A 70 8.64 -28.83 23.89
C ARG A 70 9.58 -27.70 23.45
N GLU A 71 10.84 -28.02 23.20
CA GLU A 71 11.84 -27.07 22.69
C GLU A 71 11.50 -26.63 21.27
N GLU A 72 11.21 -27.57 20.36
CA GLU A 72 10.77 -27.28 18.99
C GLU A 72 9.48 -26.43 18.95
N PHE A 73 8.46 -26.81 19.74
CA PHE A 73 7.24 -26.00 19.86
C PHE A 73 7.48 -24.62 20.50
N SER A 74 8.52 -24.47 21.33
CA SER A 74 8.93 -23.18 21.88
C SER A 74 9.62 -22.32 20.82
N SER A 75 10.47 -22.92 19.97
CA SER A 75 11.11 -22.25 18.84
C SER A 75 10.08 -21.78 17.81
N LEU A 76 9.21 -22.68 17.35
CA LEU A 76 8.13 -22.36 16.41
C LEU A 76 7.23 -21.22 16.91
N ARG A 77 6.91 -21.18 18.22
CA ARG A 77 6.14 -20.07 18.81
C ARG A 77 6.87 -18.73 18.79
N LYS A 78 8.20 -18.71 18.86
CA LYS A 78 9.00 -17.47 18.70
C LYS A 78 8.98 -17.01 17.25
N GLU A 79 9.15 -17.93 16.30
CA GLU A 79 9.09 -17.63 14.86
C GLU A 79 7.70 -17.14 14.44
N MET A 80 6.62 -17.75 14.93
CA MET A 80 5.26 -17.26 14.67
C MET A 80 5.04 -15.84 15.18
N ARG A 81 5.60 -15.47 16.35
CA ARG A 81 5.54 -14.11 16.88
C ARG A 81 6.34 -13.12 16.05
N SER A 82 7.58 -13.45 15.66
CA SER A 82 8.38 -12.56 14.82
C SER A 82 7.76 -12.36 13.43
N PHE A 83 7.03 -13.37 12.92
CA PHE A 83 6.24 -13.26 11.71
C PHE A 83 4.99 -12.37 11.89
N GLU A 84 4.27 -12.49 13.02
CA GLU A 84 3.15 -11.61 13.38
C GLU A 84 3.60 -10.14 13.51
N ASP A 85 4.73 -9.89 14.19
CA ASP A 85 5.36 -8.58 14.29
C ASP A 85 5.74 -8.02 12.90
N SER A 86 6.30 -8.87 12.03
CA SER A 86 6.69 -8.51 10.66
C SER A 86 5.47 -8.16 9.80
N LEU A 87 4.38 -8.94 9.89
CA LEU A 87 3.12 -8.65 9.20
C LEU A 87 2.49 -7.34 9.69
N SER A 88 2.47 -7.12 11.01
CA SER A 88 1.99 -5.87 11.62
C SER A 88 2.76 -4.66 11.10
N TYR A 89 4.10 -4.74 11.06
CA TYR A 89 4.96 -3.72 10.50
C TYR A 89 4.71 -3.47 8.99
N ILE A 90 4.60 -4.54 8.19
CA ILE A 90 4.30 -4.44 6.75
C ILE A 90 2.94 -3.75 6.54
N ASN A 91 1.91 -4.13 7.31
CA ASN A 91 0.58 -3.53 7.21
C ASN A 91 0.60 -2.03 7.56
N ALA A 92 1.31 -1.64 8.62
CA ALA A 92 1.50 -0.23 8.98
C ALA A 92 2.23 0.56 7.88
N LYS A 93 3.25 -0.04 7.23
CA LYS A 93 3.93 0.57 6.08
C LYS A 93 3.09 0.62 4.81
N PHE A 94 2.19 -0.35 4.61
CA PHE A 94 1.26 -0.35 3.50
C PHE A 94 0.23 0.79 3.61
N GLU A 95 -0.37 1.00 4.79
CA GLU A 95 -1.32 2.11 4.99
C GLU A 95 -0.64 3.49 4.94
N ASP A 96 0.59 3.65 5.47
CA ASP A 96 1.39 4.88 5.31
C ASP A 96 1.68 5.18 3.82
N MET A 97 2.09 4.16 3.06
CA MET A 97 2.35 4.28 1.62
C MET A 97 1.07 4.60 0.82
N LYS A 98 -0.05 3.93 1.12
CA LYS A 98 -1.35 4.20 0.51
C LYS A 98 -1.80 5.64 0.75
N THR A 99 -1.72 6.11 2.00
CA THR A 99 -2.05 7.50 2.38
C THR A 99 -1.21 8.51 1.59
N LYS A 100 0.10 8.25 1.44
CA LYS A 100 1.00 9.09 0.63
C LYS A 100 0.67 9.08 -0.86
N VAL A 101 0.31 7.93 -1.42
CA VAL A 101 -0.12 7.82 -2.82
C VAL A 101 -1.42 8.58 -3.06
N GLU A 102 -2.40 8.46 -2.16
CA GLU A 102 -3.67 9.20 -2.24
C GLU A 102 -3.43 10.72 -2.18
N ALA A 103 -2.56 11.20 -1.28
CA ALA A 103 -2.16 12.60 -1.20
C ALA A 103 -1.47 13.09 -2.49
N TYR A 104 -0.46 12.36 -3.00
CA TYR A 104 0.22 12.73 -4.24
C TYR A 104 -0.71 12.72 -5.46
N MET A 105 -1.71 11.83 -5.50
CA MET A 105 -2.74 11.84 -6.55
C MET A 105 -3.63 13.08 -6.47
N GLN A 106 -4.01 13.52 -5.26
CA GLN A 106 -4.76 14.75 -5.05
C GLN A 106 -3.94 15.99 -5.46
N ASP A 107 -2.69 16.11 -5.00
CA ASP A 107 -1.79 17.21 -5.34
C ASP A 107 -1.55 17.29 -6.86
N THR A 108 -1.29 16.15 -7.50
CA THR A 108 -1.11 16.08 -8.96
C THR A 108 -2.35 16.54 -9.72
N LYS A 109 -3.56 16.22 -9.23
CA LYS A 109 -4.82 16.65 -9.83
C LYS A 109 -5.03 18.16 -9.64
N GLN A 110 -4.71 18.70 -8.46
CA GLN A 110 -4.78 20.13 -8.19
C GLN A 110 -3.81 20.91 -9.09
N LEU A 111 -2.53 20.54 -9.11
CA LEU A 111 -1.49 21.18 -9.93
C LEU A 111 -1.82 21.16 -11.42
N ARG A 112 -2.39 20.07 -11.95
CA ARG A 112 -2.89 20.02 -13.34
C ARG A 112 -4.00 21.03 -13.59
N THR A 113 -4.98 21.09 -12.68
CA THR A 113 -6.13 22.01 -12.77
C THR A 113 -5.68 23.47 -12.71
N GLU A 114 -4.74 23.80 -11.82
CA GLU A 114 -4.16 25.14 -11.69
C GLU A 114 -3.32 25.53 -12.89
N SER A 115 -2.50 24.61 -13.43
CA SER A 115 -1.70 24.82 -14.63
C SER A 115 -2.59 25.09 -15.87
N GLU A 116 -3.64 24.31 -16.06
CA GLU A 116 -4.62 24.55 -17.13
C GLU A 116 -5.34 25.90 -16.96
N LEU A 117 -5.75 26.26 -15.74
CA LEU A 117 -6.40 27.54 -15.46
C LEU A 117 -5.45 28.72 -15.73
N LEU A 118 -4.19 28.60 -15.32
CA LEU A 118 -3.18 29.63 -15.53
C LEU A 118 -2.86 29.79 -17.03
N HIS A 119 -2.69 28.69 -17.76
CA HIS A 119 -2.47 28.74 -19.21
C HIS A 119 -3.65 29.38 -19.96
N ARG A 120 -4.90 29.08 -19.57
CA ARG A 120 -6.10 29.75 -20.10
C ARG A 120 -6.08 31.27 -19.81
N LYS A 121 -5.72 31.68 -18.59
CA LYS A 121 -5.61 33.10 -18.22
C LYS A 121 -4.50 33.83 -18.98
N VAL A 122 -3.33 33.22 -19.16
CA VAL A 122 -2.24 33.78 -19.96
C VAL A 122 -2.72 34.01 -21.39
N LYS A 123 -3.36 33.01 -22.02
CA LYS A 123 -3.88 33.12 -23.39
C LYS A 123 -4.98 34.19 -23.54
N ASP A 124 -5.87 34.36 -22.55
CA ASP A 124 -6.85 35.47 -22.52
C ASP A 124 -6.14 36.83 -22.50
N LEU A 125 -5.16 37.00 -21.60
CA LEU A 125 -4.40 38.24 -21.46
C LEU A 125 -3.58 38.56 -22.72
N GLU A 126 -2.92 37.57 -23.32
CA GLU A 126 -2.23 37.70 -24.61
C GLU A 126 -3.18 38.15 -25.72
N SER A 127 -4.36 37.51 -25.83
CA SER A 127 -5.36 37.89 -26.84
C SER A 127 -5.88 39.32 -26.63
N ARG A 128 -6.06 39.75 -25.38
CA ARG A 128 -6.51 41.11 -25.06
C ARG A 128 -5.43 42.15 -25.29
N LEU A 129 -4.17 41.82 -24.99
CA LEU A 129 -3.01 42.65 -25.27
C LEU A 129 -2.87 42.87 -26.78
N LEU A 130 -2.98 41.81 -27.59
CA LEU A 130 -2.94 41.92 -29.06
C LEU A 130 -4.03 42.84 -29.62
N VAL A 131 -5.26 42.75 -29.11
CA VAL A 131 -6.35 43.67 -29.49
C VAL A 131 -6.00 45.10 -29.12
N MET A 132 -5.52 45.36 -27.89
CA MET A 132 -5.12 46.70 -27.45
C MET A 132 -3.95 47.28 -28.27
N GLU A 133 -2.97 46.45 -28.67
CA GLU A 133 -1.89 46.86 -29.57
C GLU A 133 -2.37 47.17 -30.98
N GLN A 134 -3.33 46.40 -31.50
CA GLN A 134 -3.95 46.64 -32.80
C GLN A 134 -4.78 47.92 -32.79
N ASP A 135 -5.63 48.12 -31.79
CA ASP A 135 -6.44 49.32 -31.60
C ASP A 135 -5.55 50.57 -31.47
N SER A 136 -4.45 50.48 -30.71
CA SER A 136 -3.44 51.55 -30.59
C SER A 136 -2.73 51.89 -31.90
N ARG A 137 -2.82 51.05 -32.94
CA ARG A 137 -2.21 51.25 -34.26
C ARG A 137 -3.25 51.39 -35.38
N GLN A 138 -4.55 51.35 -35.07
CA GLN A 138 -5.62 51.32 -36.06
C GLN A 138 -5.62 52.52 -37.02
N ASN A 139 -5.17 53.68 -36.55
CA ASN A 139 -5.07 54.92 -37.33
C ASN A 139 -3.63 55.24 -37.78
N ASN A 140 -2.67 54.34 -37.57
CA ASN A 140 -1.29 54.53 -38.00
C ASN A 140 -1.13 54.08 -39.45
N ILE A 141 -0.54 54.93 -40.29
CA ILE A 141 -0.24 54.62 -41.70
C ILE A 141 1.27 54.46 -41.84
N GLU A 142 1.71 53.29 -42.33
CA GLU A 142 3.10 53.04 -42.66
C GLU A 142 3.36 53.32 -44.15
N ILE A 143 4.38 54.14 -44.44
CA ILE A 143 4.74 54.57 -45.80
C ILE A 143 6.15 54.09 -46.12
N HIS A 144 6.25 53.00 -46.87
CA HIS A 144 7.51 52.46 -47.34
C HIS A 144 8.07 53.24 -48.55
N CYS A 145 9.36 53.05 -48.83
CA CYS A 145 10.06 53.59 -50.00
C CYS A 145 10.08 55.13 -50.13
N LEU A 146 9.80 55.86 -49.05
CA LEU A 146 9.94 57.32 -49.01
C LEU A 146 11.44 57.70 -48.97
N PRO A 147 12.00 58.44 -49.96
CA PRO A 147 13.41 58.86 -49.95
C PRO A 147 13.76 59.66 -48.69
N GLU A 148 14.97 59.50 -48.16
CA GLU A 148 15.44 60.17 -46.92
C GLU A 148 16.33 61.38 -47.24
N HIS A 149 16.03 62.53 -46.63
CA HIS A 149 16.84 63.75 -46.74
C HIS A 149 17.18 64.34 -45.36
N LYS A 150 18.41 64.83 -45.19
CA LYS A 150 18.94 65.34 -43.90
C LYS A 150 18.18 66.50 -43.26
N GLN A 151 17.30 67.18 -43.99
CA GLN A 151 16.52 68.34 -43.56
C GLN A 151 15.08 68.25 -44.10
N GLU A 152 14.50 67.05 -44.11
CA GLU A 152 13.12 66.85 -44.54
C GLU A 152 12.10 67.31 -43.49
N ASN A 153 10.91 67.69 -43.97
CA ASN A 153 9.72 67.85 -43.14
C ASN A 153 8.73 66.76 -43.57
N LEU A 154 8.49 65.80 -42.68
CA LEU A 154 7.64 64.62 -42.94
C LEU A 154 6.16 65.00 -43.16
N ILE A 155 5.66 66.02 -42.47
CA ILE A 155 4.28 66.52 -42.64
C ILE A 155 4.11 67.09 -44.06
N ASN A 156 5.09 67.86 -44.55
CA ASN A 156 5.08 68.37 -45.93
C ASN A 156 5.11 67.23 -46.96
N ALA A 157 5.90 66.18 -46.74
CA ALA A 157 5.92 65.00 -47.61
C ALA A 157 4.56 64.28 -47.61
N MET A 158 3.93 64.13 -46.43
CA MET A 158 2.60 63.51 -46.28
C MET A 158 1.50 64.31 -47.00
N MET A 159 1.50 65.65 -46.86
CA MET A 159 0.56 66.53 -47.58
C MET A 159 0.77 66.47 -49.10
N GLN A 160 2.01 66.35 -49.57
CA GLN A 160 2.30 66.16 -51.01
C GLN A 160 1.76 64.82 -51.52
N ILE A 161 1.96 63.73 -50.78
CA ILE A 161 1.40 62.41 -51.12
C ILE A 161 -0.13 62.48 -51.17
N GLY A 162 -0.78 63.06 -50.15
CA GLY A 162 -2.22 63.29 -50.12
C GLY A 162 -2.72 64.01 -51.39
N LYS A 163 -2.09 65.13 -51.74
CA LYS A 163 -2.43 65.90 -52.95
C LYS A 163 -2.27 65.08 -54.23
N VAL A 164 -1.26 64.23 -54.34
CA VAL A 164 -1.03 63.36 -55.51
C VAL A 164 -2.12 62.28 -55.63
N ILE A 165 -2.62 61.73 -54.52
CA ILE A 165 -3.71 60.74 -54.51
C ILE A 165 -5.12 61.37 -54.51
N GLY A 166 -5.22 62.70 -54.60
CA GLY A 166 -6.50 63.42 -54.61
C GLY A 166 -7.17 63.58 -53.23
N PHE A 167 -6.43 63.40 -52.14
CA PHE A 167 -6.92 63.53 -50.76
C PHE A 167 -6.35 64.77 -50.06
N SER A 168 -7.22 65.63 -49.53
CA SER A 168 -6.82 66.85 -48.83
C SER A 168 -6.48 66.54 -47.37
N LEU A 169 -5.18 66.44 -47.06
CA LEU A 169 -4.64 66.38 -45.71
C LEU A 169 -4.28 67.78 -45.20
N SER A 170 -4.62 68.06 -43.95
CA SER A 170 -4.15 69.20 -43.17
C SER A 170 -3.15 68.75 -42.10
N GLU A 171 -2.34 69.67 -41.58
CA GLU A 171 -1.40 69.38 -40.47
C GLU A 171 -2.14 68.95 -39.19
N THR A 172 -3.36 69.44 -38.98
CA THR A 172 -4.21 69.04 -37.84
C THR A 172 -4.74 67.61 -37.91
N ASP A 173 -4.71 66.97 -39.09
CA ASP A 173 -5.12 65.56 -39.25
C ASP A 173 -4.01 64.58 -38.83
N VAL A 174 -2.77 65.05 -38.65
CA VAL A 174 -1.60 64.22 -38.36
C VAL A 174 -1.16 64.39 -36.90
N LEU A 175 -1.49 63.42 -36.04
CA LEU A 175 -1.13 63.45 -34.62
C LEU A 175 0.39 63.39 -34.39
N SER A 176 1.09 62.54 -35.14
CA SER A 176 2.56 62.48 -35.16
C SER A 176 3.05 61.81 -36.43
N CYS A 177 4.26 62.14 -36.88
CA CYS A 177 4.91 61.48 -38.01
C CYS A 177 6.40 61.33 -37.73
N ASN A 178 6.92 60.11 -37.84
CA ASN A 178 8.30 59.77 -37.49
C ASN A 178 8.86 58.73 -38.46
N ARG A 179 10.18 58.75 -38.70
CA ARG A 179 10.88 57.65 -39.38
C ARG A 179 11.00 56.46 -38.43
N VAL A 180 10.57 55.28 -38.88
CA VAL A 180 10.91 53.99 -38.26
C VAL A 180 12.17 53.45 -38.95
N LYS A 181 13.07 52.83 -38.18
CA LYS A 181 14.35 52.26 -38.63
C LYS A 181 14.44 50.79 -38.25
#